data_AF-A0A847FK82-F1
#
_entry.id   AF-A0A847FK82-F1
#
_cell.length_a   1.000
_cell.length_b   1.000
_cell.length_c   1.000
_cell.angle_alpha   90.00
_cell.angle_beta   90.00
_cell.angle_gamma   90.00
#
_symmetry.space_group_name_H-M   'P 1'
#
loop_
_entity.id
_entity.type
_entity.pdbx_description
1 polymer ?
#
loop_
_entity_poly.entity_id
_entity_poly.type
_entity_poly.pdbx_seq_one_letter_code
_entity_poly.pdbx_strand_id
1 'polypeptide(L)'
;MPTVCTIGTTQKSLEQFIRLLQGAGVNAVVDVRLRNTSQLAGFAKRDDLAFLLTEGFGIQYEHRPDLAPTAEIMDAYKAGRDWPAYEREFLALLAQRGAEEIGRELLARYRCPCLLCAEPQPHRCHRRLVAEWWARRIPGLEVLHLV
;
A
#
# COMPACT_ATOMS: atom_id res chain seq x y z
N MET A 1 9.26 17.37 5.18
CA MET A 1 9.28 16.79 3.83
C MET A 1 8.04 15.90 3.70
N PRO A 2 7.39 15.77 2.53
CA PRO A 2 6.25 14.86 2.41
C PRO A 2 6.72 13.43 2.69
N THR A 3 5.90 12.66 3.39
CA THR A 3 6.23 11.27 3.76
C THR A 3 5.11 10.36 3.28
N VAL A 4 5.48 9.25 2.65
CA VAL A 4 4.58 8.13 2.39
C VAL A 4 4.97 6.97 3.30
N CYS A 5 4.01 6.49 4.08
CA CYS A 5 4.18 5.31 4.90
C CYS A 5 3.82 4.05 4.10
N THR A 6 4.29 2.88 4.55
CA THR A 6 3.80 1.60 4.02
C THR A 6 3.59 0.62 5.16
N ILE A 7 2.57 -0.23 5.08
CA ILE A 7 2.29 -1.24 6.10
C ILE A 7 1.73 -2.52 5.47
N GLY A 8 1.92 -3.64 6.18
CA GLY A 8 1.38 -4.94 5.83
C GLY A 8 0.46 -5.48 6.91
N THR A 9 -0.57 -6.22 6.54
CA THR A 9 -1.57 -6.72 7.52
C THR A 9 -1.24 -8.10 8.08
N THR A 10 -0.63 -9.00 7.29
CA THR A 10 -0.34 -10.37 7.74
C THR A 10 0.68 -10.37 8.88
N GLN A 11 0.52 -11.29 9.84
CA GLN A 11 1.36 -11.43 11.05
C GLN A 11 1.39 -10.20 11.97
N LYS A 12 0.40 -9.31 11.87
CA LYS A 12 0.19 -8.22 12.83
C LYS A 12 -1.17 -8.35 13.48
N SER A 13 -1.25 -8.15 14.79
CA SER A 13 -2.53 -7.95 15.44
C SER A 13 -3.12 -6.61 15.03
N LEU A 14 -4.43 -6.45 15.19
CA LEU A 14 -5.09 -5.16 14.96
C LEU A 14 -4.48 -4.06 15.85
N GLU A 15 -4.22 -4.37 17.12
CA GLU A 15 -3.61 -3.43 18.07
C GLU A 15 -2.23 -2.93 17.59
N GLN A 16 -1.36 -3.84 17.15
CA GLN A 16 -0.05 -3.50 16.60
C GLN A 16 -0.19 -2.65 15.33
N PHE A 17 -1.10 -3.04 14.43
CA PHE A 17 -1.38 -2.33 13.19
C PHE A 17 -1.79 -0.87 13.47
N ILE A 18 -2.75 -0.65 14.37
CA ILE A 18 -3.23 0.70 14.70
C ILE A 18 -2.15 1.53 15.41
N ARG A 19 -1.40 0.96 16.37
CA ARG A 19 -0.32 1.67 17.06
C ARG A 19 0.76 2.15 16.10
N LEU A 20 1.12 1.35 15.10
CA LEU A 20 2.08 1.74 14.07
C LEU A 20 1.57 2.92 13.23
N LEU A 21 0.30 2.89 12.81
CA LEU A 21 -0.31 3.98 12.05
C LEU A 21 -0.34 5.29 12.86
N GLN A 22 -0.81 5.22 14.10
CA GLN A 22 -0.89 6.39 14.98
C GLN A 22 0.48 6.94 15.35
N GLY A 23 1.44 6.07 15.68
CA GLY A 23 2.81 6.46 16.03
C GLY A 23 3.54 7.18 14.88
N ALA A 24 3.22 6.83 13.63
CA ALA A 24 3.75 7.51 12.44
C ALA A 24 2.90 8.72 11.99
N GLY A 25 1.82 9.05 12.70
CA GLY A 25 0.93 10.15 12.33
C GLY A 25 0.20 9.94 11.00
N VAL A 26 -0.08 8.69 10.62
CA VAL A 26 -0.81 8.36 9.40
C VAL A 26 -2.24 8.91 9.49
N ASN A 27 -2.64 9.68 8.49
CA ASN A 27 -4.00 10.24 8.40
C ASN A 27 -4.87 9.60 7.31
N ALA A 28 -4.28 8.75 6.46
CA ALA A 28 -5.00 7.97 5.47
C ALA A 28 -4.31 6.62 5.18
N VAL A 29 -5.09 5.56 5.07
CA VAL A 29 -4.64 4.26 4.56
C VAL A 29 -5.11 4.12 3.12
N VAL A 30 -4.16 3.93 2.22
CA VAL A 30 -4.38 3.68 0.80
C VAL A 30 -4.18 2.20 0.55
N ASP A 31 -5.27 1.47 0.40
CA ASP A 31 -5.27 0.04 0.12
C ASP A 31 -4.88 -0.21 -1.33
N VAL A 32 -3.73 -0.82 -1.56
CA VAL A 32 -3.22 -1.14 -2.91
C VAL A 32 -3.35 -2.63 -3.23
N ARG A 33 -4.16 -3.37 -2.47
CA ARG A 33 -4.44 -4.78 -2.76
C ARG A 33 -5.39 -4.89 -3.94
N LEU A 34 -5.09 -5.79 -4.89
CA LEU A 34 -6.02 -6.09 -5.99
C LEU A 34 -7.33 -6.72 -5.48
N ARG A 35 -7.24 -7.57 -4.45
CA ARG A 35 -8.38 -8.25 -3.83
C ARG A 35 -8.31 -8.06 -2.30
N ASN A 36 -9.35 -7.50 -1.70
CA ASN A 36 -9.36 -7.12 -0.26
C ASN A 36 -10.65 -7.51 0.49
N THR A 37 -11.55 -8.28 -0.12
CA THR A 37 -12.84 -8.67 0.47
C THR A 37 -12.88 -10.06 1.09
N SER A 38 -11.76 -10.80 1.05
CA SER A 38 -11.68 -12.17 1.61
C SER A 38 -11.91 -12.19 3.12
N GLN A 39 -12.70 -13.16 3.59
CA GLN A 39 -12.90 -13.42 5.03
C GLN A 39 -11.60 -13.83 5.73
N LEU A 40 -10.65 -14.43 4.98
CA LEU A 40 -9.33 -14.79 5.51
C LEU A 40 -8.45 -13.57 5.83
N ALA A 41 -8.87 -12.36 5.45
CA ALA A 41 -8.18 -11.13 5.81
C ALA A 41 -8.42 -10.70 7.28
N GLY A 42 -9.35 -11.34 8.01
CA GLY A 42 -9.69 -10.98 9.39
C GLY A 42 -10.08 -9.50 9.49
N PHE A 43 -9.47 -8.76 10.43
CA PHE A 43 -9.71 -7.32 10.60
C PHE A 43 -9.39 -6.49 9.35
N ALA A 44 -8.58 -7.02 8.42
CA ALA A 44 -8.18 -6.32 7.21
C ALA A 44 -9.14 -6.54 6.03
N LYS A 45 -10.30 -7.15 6.24
CA LYS A 45 -11.37 -7.20 5.23
C LYS A 45 -11.83 -5.76 4.94
N ARG A 46 -11.98 -5.43 3.66
CA ARG A 46 -12.20 -4.05 3.17
C ARG A 46 -13.19 -3.24 4.02
N ASP A 47 -14.43 -3.72 4.15
CA ASP A 47 -15.50 -2.93 4.78
C ASP A 47 -15.27 -2.77 6.29
N ASP A 48 -14.80 -3.83 6.96
CA ASP A 48 -14.48 -3.82 8.39
C ASP A 48 -13.30 -2.89 8.68
N LEU A 49 -12.24 -2.96 7.84
CA LEU A 49 -11.06 -2.12 7.95
C LEU A 49 -11.39 -0.64 7.68
N ALA A 50 -12.18 -0.37 6.64
CA ALA A 50 -12.61 0.98 6.30
C ALA A 50 -13.39 1.61 7.46
N PHE A 51 -14.42 0.92 7.96
CA PHE A 51 -15.22 1.37 9.10
C PHE A 51 -14.37 1.60 10.34
N LEU A 52 -13.50 0.64 10.68
CA LEU A 52 -12.66 0.74 11.87
C LEU A 52 -11.69 1.92 11.80
N LEU A 53 -11.06 2.15 10.65
CA LEU A 53 -10.13 3.26 10.46
C LEU A 53 -10.85 4.61 10.53
N THR A 54 -11.95 4.78 9.79
CA THR A 54 -12.65 6.06 9.71
C THR A 54 -13.38 6.39 11.00
N GLU A 55 -14.24 5.50 11.48
CA GLU A 55 -15.09 5.74 12.64
C GLU A 55 -14.35 5.51 13.96
N GLY A 56 -13.45 4.53 14.01
CA GLY A 56 -12.75 4.15 15.24
C GLY A 56 -11.53 5.03 15.54
N PHE A 57 -10.78 5.44 14.50
CA PHE A 57 -9.48 6.08 14.68
C PHE A 57 -9.31 7.41 13.92
N GLY A 58 -10.31 7.85 13.18
CA GLY A 58 -10.24 9.08 12.39
C GLY A 58 -9.23 9.04 11.24
N ILE A 59 -8.83 7.83 10.82
CA ILE A 59 -7.89 7.59 9.72
C ILE A 59 -8.71 7.35 8.45
N GLN A 60 -8.46 8.14 7.42
CA GLN A 60 -9.17 7.98 6.14
C GLN A 60 -8.82 6.65 5.48
N TYR A 61 -9.72 6.12 4.66
CA TYR A 61 -9.49 4.89 3.90
C TYR A 61 -9.84 5.10 2.43
N GLU A 62 -8.92 4.74 1.53
CA GLU A 62 -9.12 4.79 0.08
C GLU A 62 -8.61 3.49 -0.55
N HIS A 63 -9.37 2.87 -1.45
CA HIS A 63 -8.95 1.66 -2.18
C HIS A 63 -8.48 2.04 -3.58
N ARG A 64 -7.21 1.76 -3.90
CA ARG A 64 -6.54 2.10 -5.16
C ARG A 64 -5.98 0.87 -5.88
N PRO A 65 -6.85 0.04 -6.50
CA PRO A 65 -6.43 -1.13 -7.27
C PRO A 65 -5.67 -0.77 -8.56
N ASP A 66 -5.75 0.48 -9.01
CA ASP A 66 -4.91 1.06 -10.06
C ASP A 66 -3.42 1.12 -9.65
N LEU A 67 -3.10 1.11 -8.36
CA LEU A 67 -1.74 0.94 -7.84
C LEU A 67 -1.38 -0.52 -7.51
N ALA A 68 -2.25 -1.49 -7.84
CA ALA A 68 -2.02 -2.91 -7.60
C ALA A 68 -1.45 -3.62 -8.84
N PRO A 69 -0.64 -4.68 -8.68
CA PRO A 69 -0.29 -5.58 -9.78
C PRO A 69 -1.56 -6.24 -10.34
N THR A 70 -1.56 -6.57 -11.63
CA THR A 70 -2.70 -7.32 -12.21
C THR A 70 -2.71 -8.76 -11.73
N ALA A 71 -3.82 -9.46 -11.97
CA ALA A 71 -3.92 -10.89 -11.67
C ALA A 71 -2.87 -11.70 -12.43
N GLU A 72 -2.63 -11.35 -13.69
CA GLU A 72 -1.67 -12.01 -14.58
C GLU A 72 -0.24 -11.88 -14.04
N ILE A 73 0.17 -10.67 -13.64
CA ILE A 73 1.50 -10.44 -13.04
C ILE A 73 1.65 -11.25 -11.74
N MET A 74 0.62 -11.26 -10.89
CA MET A 74 0.64 -12.03 -9.64
C MET A 74 0.71 -13.54 -9.89
N ASP A 75 -0.05 -14.04 -10.85
CA ASP A 75 -0.12 -15.48 -11.15
C ASP A 75 1.16 -15.97 -11.83
N ALA A 76 1.76 -15.17 -12.72
CA ALA A 76 3.10 -15.42 -13.26
C ALA A 76 4.16 -15.51 -12.16
N TYR A 77 4.15 -14.59 -11.19
CA TYR A 77 5.09 -14.65 -10.06
C TYR A 77 4.85 -15.85 -9.15
N LYS A 78 3.59 -16.26 -8.92
CA LYS A 78 3.31 -17.48 -8.14
C LYS A 78 3.84 -18.73 -8.82
N ALA A 79 3.74 -18.80 -10.14
CA ALA A 79 4.20 -19.94 -10.94
C ALA A 79 5.73 -20.00 -11.04
N GLY A 80 6.39 -18.89 -11.34
CA GLY A 80 7.82 -18.85 -11.62
C GLY A 80 8.73 -18.40 -10.46
N ARG A 81 8.18 -17.71 -9.45
CA ARG A 81 8.92 -17.09 -8.33
C ARG A 81 10.05 -16.13 -8.77
N ASP A 82 9.98 -15.64 -10.01
CA ASP A 82 10.93 -14.69 -10.58
C ASP A 82 10.56 -13.27 -10.14
N TRP A 83 11.25 -12.82 -9.10
CA TRP A 83 11.06 -11.48 -8.56
C TRP A 83 11.54 -10.36 -9.51
N PRO A 84 12.73 -10.45 -10.14
CA PRO A 84 13.13 -9.50 -11.17
C PRO A 84 12.13 -9.33 -12.32
N ALA A 85 11.54 -10.43 -12.81
CA ALA A 85 10.48 -10.36 -13.83
C ALA A 85 9.25 -9.63 -13.29
N TYR A 86 8.79 -9.97 -12.08
CA TYR A 86 7.68 -9.29 -11.43
C TYR A 86 7.91 -7.78 -11.29
N GLU A 87 9.09 -7.36 -10.82
CA GLU A 87 9.43 -5.95 -10.68
C GLU A 87 9.36 -5.23 -12.03
N ARG A 88 9.96 -5.79 -13.09
CA ARG A 88 9.95 -5.19 -14.42
C ARG A 88 8.52 -4.99 -14.95
N GLU A 89 7.71 -6.04 -14.93
CA GLU A 89 6.33 -5.97 -15.44
C GLU A 89 5.48 -5.00 -14.62
N PHE A 90 5.61 -5.02 -13.29
CA PHE A 90 4.82 -4.14 -12.43
C PHE A 90 5.25 -2.67 -12.53
N LEU A 91 6.55 -2.38 -12.64
CA LEU A 91 7.04 -1.01 -12.85
C LEU A 91 6.57 -0.46 -14.22
N ALA A 92 6.52 -1.30 -15.26
CA ALA A 92 5.95 -0.91 -16.56
C ALA A 92 4.45 -0.59 -16.44
N LEU A 93 3.70 -1.40 -15.68
CA LEU A 93 2.29 -1.14 -15.40
C LEU A 93 2.07 0.18 -14.63
N LEU A 94 2.90 0.48 -13.62
CA LEU A 94 2.83 1.74 -12.87
C LEU A 94 3.06 2.94 -13.78
N ALA A 95 4.00 2.83 -14.73
CA ALA A 95 4.23 3.84 -15.75
C ALA A 95 2.98 4.04 -16.61
N GLN A 96 2.42 2.95 -17.15
CA GLN A 96 1.24 2.97 -18.02
C GLN A 96 0.02 3.60 -17.33
N ARG A 97 -0.16 3.35 -16.02
CA ARG A 97 -1.29 3.85 -15.24
C ARG A 97 -1.10 5.26 -14.68
N GLY A 98 0.01 5.92 -14.99
CA GLY A 98 0.27 7.26 -14.46
C GLY A 98 0.38 7.27 -12.94
N ALA A 99 1.03 6.25 -12.34
CA ALA A 99 1.13 6.12 -10.89
C ALA A 99 1.79 7.34 -10.22
N GLU A 100 2.61 8.11 -10.94
CA GLU A 100 3.17 9.37 -10.43
C GLU A 100 2.09 10.41 -10.13
N GLU A 101 1.20 10.71 -11.08
CA GLU A 101 0.08 11.64 -10.91
C GLU A 101 -0.83 11.21 -9.75
N ILE A 102 -1.08 9.91 -9.65
CA ILE A 102 -1.84 9.33 -8.52
C ILE A 102 -1.14 9.62 -7.19
N GLY A 103 0.18 9.44 -7.13
CA GLY A 103 0.97 9.76 -5.94
C GLY A 103 0.90 11.25 -5.59
N ARG A 104 0.99 12.14 -6.58
CA ARG A 104 0.86 13.60 -6.38
C ARG A 104 -0.53 13.98 -5.87
N GLU A 105 -1.59 13.39 -6.42
CA GLU A 105 -2.97 13.59 -5.96
C GLU A 105 -3.13 13.19 -4.48
N LEU A 106 -2.67 11.99 -4.12
CA LEU A 106 -2.78 11.47 -2.76
C LEU A 106 -1.96 12.29 -1.76
N LEU A 107 -0.75 12.71 -2.12
CA LEU A 107 0.12 13.54 -1.27
C LEU A 107 -0.36 14.99 -1.15
N ALA A 108 -1.15 15.48 -2.11
CA ALA A 108 -1.82 16.77 -2.00
C ALA A 108 -3.07 16.70 -1.10
N ARG A 109 -3.78 15.56 -1.10
CA ARG A 109 -4.98 15.32 -0.30
C ARG A 109 -4.67 14.93 1.15
N TYR A 110 -3.62 14.15 1.37
CA TYR A 110 -3.27 13.56 2.66
C TYR A 110 -1.86 13.94 3.11
N ARG A 111 -1.73 14.29 4.39
CA ARG A 111 -0.45 14.70 4.98
C ARG A 111 0.56 13.54 5.10
N CYS A 112 0.08 12.35 5.45
CA CYS A 112 0.90 11.15 5.67
C CYS A 112 0.09 9.91 5.24
N PRO A 113 -0.09 9.69 3.92
CA PRO A 113 -0.76 8.50 3.42
C PRO A 113 0.09 7.24 3.64
N CYS A 114 -0.57 6.12 3.92
CA CYS A 114 0.07 4.83 4.17
C CYS A 114 -0.40 3.76 3.18
N LEU A 115 0.52 3.26 2.35
CA LEU A 115 0.24 2.19 1.38
C LEU A 115 0.12 0.83 2.09
N LEU A 116 -1.03 0.20 1.94
CA LEU A 116 -1.37 -1.07 2.57
C LEU A 116 -1.28 -2.23 1.57
N CYS A 117 -0.50 -3.26 1.91
CA CYS A 117 -0.54 -4.58 1.24
C CYS A 117 -0.81 -5.72 2.23
N ALA A 118 -0.89 -6.95 1.75
CA ALA A 118 -1.10 -8.11 2.60
C ALA A 118 0.22 -8.59 3.24
N GLU A 119 1.32 -8.49 2.52
CA GLU A 119 2.61 -9.09 2.87
C GLU A 119 3.18 -8.51 4.18
N PRO A 120 3.76 -9.33 5.09
CA PRO A 120 4.23 -8.84 6.39
C PRO A 120 5.40 -7.85 6.25
N GLN A 121 6.33 -8.12 5.33
CA GLN A 121 7.57 -7.37 5.14
C GLN A 121 7.64 -6.67 3.77
N PRO A 122 8.36 -5.54 3.65
CA PRO A 122 8.43 -4.77 2.40
C PRO A 122 9.38 -5.36 1.34
N HIS A 123 10.30 -6.27 1.72
CA HIS A 123 11.40 -6.75 0.86
C HIS A 123 10.99 -7.29 -0.51
N ARG A 124 9.82 -7.94 -0.59
CA ARG A 124 9.23 -8.45 -1.84
C ARG A 124 7.72 -8.20 -1.85
N CYS A 125 7.32 -6.94 -1.64
CA CYS A 125 5.92 -6.50 -1.79
C CYS A 125 5.78 -5.39 -2.83
N HIS A 126 4.69 -5.40 -3.58
CA HIS A 126 4.27 -4.32 -4.48
C HIS A 126 4.18 -2.95 -3.81
N ARG A 127 3.76 -2.86 -2.54
CA ARG A 127 3.70 -1.57 -1.81
C ARG A 127 5.04 -0.84 -1.78
N ARG A 128 6.16 -1.59 -1.69
CA ARG A 128 7.51 -1.02 -1.74
C ARG A 128 7.77 -0.41 -3.11
N LEU A 129 7.45 -1.16 -4.17
CA LEU A 129 7.67 -0.72 -5.55
C LEU A 129 6.87 0.55 -5.87
N VAL A 130 5.64 0.67 -5.37
CA VAL A 130 4.85 1.90 -5.49
C VAL A 130 5.50 3.07 -4.73
N ALA A 131 5.88 2.85 -3.47
CA ALA A 131 6.52 3.89 -2.65
C ALA A 131 7.85 4.37 -3.27
N GLU A 132 8.70 3.46 -3.70
CA GLU A 132 9.97 3.78 -4.38
C GLU A 132 9.74 4.43 -5.75
N TRP A 133 8.70 4.01 -6.48
CA TRP A 133 8.32 4.64 -7.75
C TRP A 133 8.02 6.13 -7.55
N TRP A 134 7.25 6.46 -6.51
CA TRP A 134 6.95 7.85 -6.13
C TRP A 134 8.19 8.58 -5.63
N ALA A 135 8.97 8.00 -4.73
CA ALA A 135 10.14 8.66 -4.15
C ALA A 135 11.17 9.07 -5.19
N ARG A 136 11.33 8.28 -6.26
CA ARG A 136 12.22 8.60 -7.39
C ARG A 136 11.72 9.74 -8.29
N ARG A 137 10.43 10.08 -8.24
CA ARG A 137 9.76 11.01 -9.18
C ARG A 137 9.18 12.26 -8.51
N ILE A 138 8.95 12.20 -7.21
CA ILE A 138 8.42 13.28 -6.40
C ILE A 138 9.57 13.79 -5.51
N PRO A 139 10.17 14.95 -5.85
CA PRO A 139 11.34 15.44 -5.12
C PRO A 139 11.07 15.62 -3.63
N GLY A 140 11.97 15.08 -2.81
CA GLY A 140 11.90 15.20 -1.36
C GLY A 140 10.83 14.33 -0.67
N LEU A 141 10.21 13.38 -1.39
CA LEU A 141 9.33 12.38 -0.78
C LEU A 141 10.15 11.34 -0.01
N GLU A 142 9.88 11.21 1.29
CA GLU A 142 10.47 10.18 2.15
C GLU A 142 9.56 8.95 2.23
N VAL A 143 10.15 7.76 2.29
CA VAL A 143 9.43 6.49 2.45
C VAL A 143 9.70 5.93 3.85
N LEU A 144 8.63 5.66 4.60
CA LEU A 144 8.71 5.04 5.92
C LEU A 144 7.99 3.69 5.93
N HIS A 145 8.72 2.60 6.16
CA HIS A 145 8.13 1.26 6.28
C HIS A 145 7.76 0.95 7.73
N LEU A 146 6.47 0.77 7.99
CA LEU A 146 5.94 0.38 9.30
C LEU A 146 5.98 -1.15 9.41
N VAL A 147 6.91 -1.67 10.23
CA VAL A 147 7.15 -3.10 10.43
C VAL A 147 6.90 -3.54 11.86
#